data_AF-A0A559KBG7-F1
#
_entry.id   AF-A0A559KBG7-F1
#
_cell.length_a   1.000
_cell.length_b   1.000
_cell.length_c   1.000
_cell.angle_alpha   90.00
_cell.angle_beta   90.00
_cell.angle_gamma   90.00
#
_symmetry.space_group_name_H-M   'P 1'
#
loop_
_entity.id
_entity.type
_entity.pdbx_description
1 polymer ?
#
loop_
_entity_poly.entity_id
_entity_poly.type
_entity_poly.pdbx_seq_one_letter_code
_entity_poly.pdbx_strand_id
1 'polypeptide(L)'
;MCRNIKTLFNFDPPATDAEIWAASLQFVRKISGYTAPSKANEEAFNQAVKEVAVAARQLLDSLVTQAEPRNREIEIERARVRSAKRFGTGQE
;
A
#
# COMPACT_ATOMS: atom_id res chain seq x y z
N MET A 1 12.61 6.57 3.81
CA MET A 1 11.43 7.42 3.53
C MET A 1 10.23 6.51 3.34
N CYS A 2 9.25 6.53 4.26
CA CYS A 2 8.03 5.71 4.16
C CYS A 2 7.24 6.11 2.91
N ARG A 3 6.91 5.14 2.04
CA ARG A 3 6.02 5.40 0.90
C ARG A 3 4.58 5.47 1.40
N ASN A 4 3.75 6.24 0.70
CA ASN A 4 2.33 6.35 1.03
C ASN A 4 1.64 5.00 0.79
N ILE A 5 0.81 4.55 1.74
CA ILE A 5 0.04 3.31 1.60
C ILE A 5 -1.12 3.60 0.65
N LYS A 6 -1.23 2.81 -0.43
CA LYS A 6 -2.29 3.00 -1.44
C LYS A 6 -3.58 2.32 -0.99
N THR A 7 -4.72 2.88 -1.40
CA THR A 7 -6.02 2.19 -1.28
C THR A 7 -6.03 0.96 -2.18
N LEU A 8 -6.47 -0.18 -1.65
CA LEU A 8 -6.53 -1.47 -2.36
C LEU A 8 -7.97 -1.98 -2.60
N PHE A 9 -8.96 -1.36 -1.98
CA PHE A 9 -10.37 -1.78 -2.10
C PHE A 9 -11.00 -1.32 -3.43
N ASN A 10 -11.96 -2.12 -3.90
CA ASN A 10 -12.80 -1.86 -5.07
C ASN A 10 -12.03 -1.67 -6.38
N PHE A 11 -11.14 -2.62 -6.71
CA PHE A 11 -10.46 -2.68 -8.02
C PHE A 11 -10.87 -3.93 -8.76
N ASP A 12 -10.90 -3.84 -10.09
CA ASP A 12 -11.02 -4.98 -10.99
C ASP A 12 -9.79 -5.01 -11.92
N PRO A 13 -8.91 -6.03 -11.83
CA PRO A 13 -8.96 -7.18 -10.92
C PRO A 13 -8.69 -6.81 -9.44
N PRO A 14 -9.15 -7.62 -8.46
CA PRO A 14 -8.94 -7.41 -7.03
C PRO A 14 -7.47 -7.34 -6.62
N ALA A 15 -7.18 -6.71 -5.47
CA ALA A 15 -5.82 -6.52 -4.98
C ALA A 15 -5.07 -7.85 -4.77
N THR A 16 -3.87 -7.91 -5.32
CA THR A 16 -2.99 -9.10 -5.27
C THR A 16 -2.35 -9.27 -3.90
N ASP A 17 -1.91 -10.49 -3.56
CA ASP A 17 -1.21 -10.76 -2.30
C ASP A 17 0.05 -9.91 -2.15
N ALA A 18 0.78 -9.70 -3.26
CA ALA A 18 1.97 -8.86 -3.27
C ALA A 18 1.65 -7.39 -2.92
N GLU A 19 0.52 -6.85 -3.37
CA GLU A 19 0.09 -5.49 -3.05
C GLU A 19 -0.32 -5.35 -1.58
N ILE A 20 -1.02 -6.34 -1.03
CA ILE A 20 -1.37 -6.37 0.39
C ILE A 20 -0.12 -6.50 1.25
N TRP A 21 0.79 -7.39 0.88
CA TRP A 21 2.06 -7.55 1.59
C TRP A 21 2.87 -6.25 1.58
N ALA A 22 2.96 -5.59 0.42
CA ALA A 22 3.65 -4.31 0.30
C ALA A 22 2.99 -3.22 1.16
N ALA A 23 1.66 -3.14 1.19
CA ALA A 23 0.93 -2.21 2.04
C ALA A 23 1.18 -2.48 3.53
N SER A 24 1.12 -3.74 3.93
CA SER A 24 1.36 -4.20 5.31
C SER A 24 2.79 -3.89 5.76
N LEU A 25 3.78 -4.12 4.89
CA LEU A 25 5.16 -3.74 5.15
C LEU A 25 5.30 -2.23 5.38
N GLN A 26 4.67 -1.39 4.56
CA GLN A 26 4.73 0.06 4.75
C GLN A 26 4.02 0.49 6.05
N PHE A 27 2.91 -0.15 6.42
CA PHE A 27 2.23 0.09 7.69
C PHE A 27 3.14 -0.20 8.88
N VAL A 28 3.75 -1.39 8.92
CA VAL A 28 4.65 -1.76 10.02
C VAL A 28 5.87 -0.85 10.07
N ARG A 29 6.45 -0.47 8.92
CA ARG A 29 7.53 0.55 8.87
C ARG A 29 7.09 1.90 9.45
N LYS A 30 5.88 2.33 9.14
CA LYS A 30 5.33 3.61 9.60
C LYS A 30 5.13 3.64 11.11
N ILE A 31 4.62 2.54 11.69
CA ILE A 31 4.38 2.42 13.13
C ILE A 31 5.67 2.21 13.91
N SER A 32 6.56 1.33 13.44
CA SER A 32 7.83 1.04 14.12
C SER A 32 8.87 2.16 13.99
N GLY A 33 8.76 3.02 12.98
CA GLY A 33 9.79 4.00 12.62
C GLY A 33 11.01 3.39 11.92
N TYR A 34 11.05 2.06 11.72
CA TYR A 34 12.14 1.40 11.04
C TYR A 34 11.97 1.43 9.53
N THR A 35 13.03 1.79 8.80
CA THR A 35 13.10 1.53 7.36
C THR A 35 13.55 0.09 7.08
N ALA A 36 14.47 -0.42 7.90
CA ALA A 36 14.85 -1.82 8.00
C ALA A 36 15.00 -2.16 9.49
N PRO A 37 14.50 -3.32 9.95
CA PRO A 37 14.67 -3.74 11.34
C PRO A 37 16.14 -4.10 11.61
N SER A 38 16.56 -4.01 12.87
CA SER A 38 17.81 -4.62 13.33
C SER A 38 17.68 -6.15 13.34
N LYS A 39 18.80 -6.88 13.33
CA LYS A 39 18.79 -8.36 13.42
C LYS A 39 17.99 -8.86 14.63
N ALA A 40 18.08 -8.17 15.77
CA ALA A 40 17.36 -8.54 16.99
C ALA A 40 15.83 -8.37 16.87
N ASN A 41 15.37 -7.44 16.02
CA ASN A 41 13.95 -7.12 15.86
C ASN A 41 13.36 -7.72 14.58
N GLU A 42 14.15 -8.41 13.76
CA GLU A 42 13.77 -8.88 12.44
C GLU A 42 12.60 -9.87 12.50
N GLU A 43 12.63 -10.81 13.44
CA GLU A 43 11.56 -11.78 13.64
C GLU A 43 10.23 -11.10 14.01
N ALA A 44 10.24 -10.25 15.05
CA ALA A 44 9.05 -9.52 15.49
C ALA A 44 8.49 -8.62 14.37
N PHE A 45 9.38 -7.94 13.63
CA PHE A 45 8.99 -7.10 12.51
C PHE A 45 8.32 -7.92 11.39
N ASN A 46 8.93 -9.04 11.00
CA ASN A 46 8.40 -9.90 9.94
C ASN A 46 7.07 -10.56 10.35
N GLN A 47 6.93 -10.94 11.62
CA GLN A 47 5.69 -11.49 12.14
C GLN A 47 4.55 -10.46 12.10
N ALA A 48 4.81 -9.22 12.54
CA ALA A 48 3.83 -8.15 12.46
C ALA A 48 3.39 -7.88 11.01
N VAL A 49 4.30 -7.93 10.04
CA VAL A 49 3.94 -7.76 8.60
C VAL A 49 3.00 -8.87 8.14
N LYS A 50 3.24 -10.13 8.53
CA LYS A 50 2.36 -11.27 8.19
C LYS A 50 0.97 -11.09 8.76
N GLU A 51 0.87 -10.76 10.04
CA GLU A 51 -0.42 -10.61 10.73
C GLU A 51 -1.25 -9.47 10.13
N VAL A 52 -0.62 -8.34 9.86
CA VAL A 52 -1.27 -7.21 9.19
C VAL A 52 -1.72 -7.59 7.78
N ALA A 53 -0.92 -8.37 7.04
CA ALA A 53 -1.30 -8.82 5.70
C ALA A 53 -2.54 -9.75 5.72
N VAL A 54 -2.60 -10.67 6.70
CA VAL A 54 -3.78 -11.53 6.89
C VAL A 54 -5.01 -10.71 7.24
N ALA A 55 -4.89 -9.79 8.21
CA ALA A 55 -6.00 -8.93 8.62
C ALA A 55 -6.48 -8.03 7.46
N ALA A 56 -5.55 -7.47 6.68
CA ALA A 56 -5.87 -6.64 5.52
C ALA A 56 -6.56 -7.43 4.41
N ARG A 57 -6.15 -8.68 4.15
CA ARG A 57 -6.82 -9.58 3.20
C ARG A 57 -8.26 -9.84 3.64
N GLN A 58 -8.45 -10.27 4.89
CA GLN A 58 -9.78 -10.53 5.45
C GLN A 58 -10.69 -9.29 5.40
N LEU A 59 -10.15 -8.11 5.69
CA LEU A 59 -10.87 -6.85 5.54
C LEU A 59 -11.30 -6.64 4.08
N LEU A 60 -10.36 -6.71 3.13
CA LEU A 60 -10.67 -6.46 1.72
C LEU A 60 -11.70 -7.44 1.15
N ASP A 61 -11.63 -8.71 1.56
CA ASP A 61 -12.55 -9.75 1.11
C ASP A 61 -13.95 -9.62 1.73
N SER A 62 -14.07 -8.98 2.89
CA SER A 62 -15.36 -8.77 3.60
C SER A 62 -16.08 -7.47 3.24
N LEU A 63 -15.37 -6.51 2.63
CA LEU A 63 -15.95 -5.24 2.24
C LEU A 63 -16.84 -5.40 0.99
N VAL A 64 -18.05 -4.86 1.06
CA VAL A 64 -19.02 -4.85 -0.04
C VAL A 64 -19.29 -3.40 -0.44
N THR A 65 -19.42 -3.15 -1.74
CA THR A 65 -19.76 -1.82 -2.28
C THR A 65 -20.67 -1.95 -3.50
N GLN A 66 -21.52 -0.95 -3.70
CA GLN A 66 -22.31 -0.79 -4.93
C GLN A 66 -21.64 0.16 -5.94
N ALA A 67 -20.52 0.79 -5.55
CA ALA A 67 -19.78 1.69 -6.43
C ALA A 67 -19.09 0.91 -7.55
N GLU A 68 -18.97 1.54 -8.73
CA GLU A 68 -18.24 0.95 -9.85
C GLU A 68 -16.79 0.61 -9.47
N PRO A 69 -16.24 -0.52 -9.96
CA PRO A 69 -14.84 -0.87 -9.72
C PRO A 69 -13.89 0.21 -10.24
N ARG A 70 -12.82 0.46 -9.48
CA ARG A 70 -11.76 1.38 -9.86
C ARG A 70 -10.81 0.69 -10.84
N ASN A 71 -10.40 1.45 -11.85
CA ASN A 71 -9.37 1.02 -12.79
C ASN A 71 -7.97 1.42 -12.30
N ARG A 72 -7.05 0.46 -12.23
CA ARG A 72 -5.68 0.67 -11.77
C ARG A 72 -4.89 1.64 -12.64
N GLU A 73 -5.03 1.56 -13.96
CA GLU A 73 -4.30 2.41 -14.90
C GLU A 73 -4.72 3.87 -14.74
N ILE A 74 -6.02 4.12 -14.60
CA ILE A 74 -6.57 5.46 -14.35
C ILE A 74 -6.03 6.02 -13.02
N GLU A 75 -5.95 5.22 -11.97
CA GLU A 75 -5.42 5.66 -10.68
C GLU A 75 -3.91 5.94 -10.71
N ILE A 76 -3.14 5.16 -11.49
CA ILE A 76 -1.72 5.40 -11.73
C ILE A 76 -1.55 6.72 -12.49
N GLU A 77 -2.35 6.96 -13.53
CA GLU A 77 -2.27 8.19 -14.31
C GLU A 77 -2.68 9.42 -13.49
N ARG A 78 -3.76 9.31 -12.70
CA ARG A 78 -4.13 10.33 -11.70
C ARG A 78 -2.99 10.60 -10.72
N ALA A 79 -2.25 9.58 -10.30
CA ALA A 79 -1.08 9.76 -9.43
C ALA A 79 0.08 10.46 -10.16
N ARG A 80 0.36 10.12 -11.42
CA ARG A 80 1.36 10.80 -12.25
C ARG A 80 1.03 12.27 -12.45
N VAL A 81 -0.20 12.59 -12.86
CA VAL A 81 -0.67 13.97 -13.03
C VAL A 81 -0.54 14.77 -11.73
N ARG A 82 -0.92 14.18 -10.57
CA ARG A 82 -0.72 14.83 -9.27
C ARG A 82 0.75 15.07 -8.95
N SER A 83 1.63 14.12 -9.26
CA SER A 83 3.07 14.27 -9.07
C SER A 83 3.64 15.39 -9.95
N ALA A 84 3.28 15.41 -11.23
CA ALA A 84 3.71 16.43 -12.18
C ALA A 84 3.27 17.84 -11.73
N LYS A 85 2.03 18.00 -11.26
CA LYS A 85 1.55 19.27 -10.68
C LYS A 85 2.32 19.70 -9.43
N ARG A 86 2.72 18.74 -8.58
CA ARG A 86 3.37 19.04 -7.30
C ARG A 86 4.84 19.39 -7.45
N PHE A 87 5.54 18.73 -8.36
CA PHE A 87 6.98 18.87 -8.48
C PHE A 87 7.42 19.69 -9.69
N GLY A 88 6.56 19.86 -10.71
CA GLY A 88 6.92 20.50 -11.96
C GLY A 88 8.05 19.75 -12.68
N THR A 89 8.12 19.82 -14.00
CA THR A 89 9.39 19.54 -14.66
C THR A 89 10.32 20.69 -14.27
N GLY A 90 11.29 20.43 -13.38
CA GLY A 90 12.47 21.27 -13.28
C GLY A 90 13.23 21.16 -14.61
N GLN A 91 12.80 21.95 -15.59
CA GLN A 91 13.48 22.19 -16.85
C GLN A 91 13.34 23.68 -17.15
N GLU A 92 14.24 24.46 -16.55
CA GLU A 92 14.98 25.55 -17.20
C GLU A 92 16.47 25.32 -16.90
#